data_AF-A0A223CYR4-F1
#
_entry.id   AF-A0A223CYR4-F1
#
_cell.length_a   1.000
_cell.length_b   1.000
_cell.length_c   1.000
_cell.angle_alpha   90.00
_cell.angle_beta   90.00
_cell.angle_gamma   90.00
#
_symmetry.space_group_name_H-M   'P 1'
#
loop_
_entity.id
_entity.type
_entity.pdbx_description
1 polymer ?
#
loop_
_entity_poly.entity_id
_entity_poly.type
_entity_poly.pdbx_seq_one_letter_code
_entity_poly.pdbx_strand_id
1 'polypeptide(L)'
;MADVDVTDIEVQDLSVEEEAQATRKLQLEDKILRYFQNKEIEKERKEENKLLFEEIEQFFEDSEEDDMVLQLPNGEYAVLSKKAYVKDNFDKDALAQELLIAKDELKTPFDYSILTAQGKLTPDMISKHTLTETIVRVRLSRRKTKPRKKKETL
;
A
#
# COMPACT_ATOMS: atom_id res chain seq x y z
N MET A 1 -20.48 -72.78 -15.46
CA MET A 1 -20.34 -71.63 -14.55
C MET A 1 -18.87 -71.28 -14.57
N ALA A 2 -18.53 -70.15 -15.19
CA ALA A 2 -17.14 -69.68 -15.25
C ALA A 2 -16.93 -68.78 -14.04
N ASP A 3 -16.00 -69.16 -13.16
CA ASP A 3 -15.53 -68.35 -12.05
C ASP A 3 -14.81 -67.14 -12.64
N VAL A 4 -15.37 -65.95 -12.42
CA VAL A 4 -14.73 -64.68 -12.77
C VAL A 4 -13.75 -64.39 -11.65
N ASP A 5 -12.45 -64.38 -11.99
CA ASP A 5 -11.33 -64.06 -11.11
C ASP A 5 -11.54 -62.71 -10.41
N VAL A 6 -11.87 -62.77 -9.13
CA VAL A 6 -12.08 -61.60 -8.24
C VAL A 6 -10.76 -60.85 -8.00
N THR A 7 -9.62 -61.53 -8.21
CA THR A 7 -8.26 -61.02 -8.00
C THR A 7 -7.78 -60.05 -9.08
N ASP A 8 -8.24 -60.18 -10.33
CA ASP A 8 -7.81 -59.30 -11.43
C ASP A 8 -8.46 -57.91 -11.35
N ILE A 9 -9.61 -57.78 -10.68
CA ILE A 9 -10.35 -56.52 -10.55
C ILE A 9 -9.72 -55.64 -9.46
N GLU A 10 -9.34 -56.22 -8.31
CA GLU A 10 -8.71 -55.47 -7.21
C GLU A 10 -7.30 -54.96 -7.56
N VAL A 11 -6.56 -55.68 -8.40
CA VAL A 11 -5.21 -55.26 -8.86
C VAL A 11 -5.29 -54.15 -9.91
N GLN A 12 -6.31 -54.15 -10.77
CA GLN A 12 -6.55 -53.07 -11.72
C GLN A 12 -6.94 -51.76 -11.02
N ASP A 13 -7.84 -51.81 -10.02
CA ASP A 13 -8.26 -50.61 -9.29
C ASP A 13 -7.11 -49.95 -8.49
N LEU A 14 -6.21 -50.74 -7.89
CA LEU A 14 -5.01 -50.23 -7.21
C LEU A 14 -4.06 -49.50 -8.17
N SER A 15 -3.85 -50.05 -9.37
CA SER A 15 -2.97 -49.43 -10.37
C SER A 15 -3.51 -48.10 -10.92
N VAL A 16 -4.84 -48.00 -11.10
CA VAL A 16 -5.50 -46.77 -11.55
C VAL A 16 -5.49 -45.69 -10.47
N GLU A 17 -5.62 -46.07 -9.20
CA GLU A 17 -5.51 -45.13 -8.07
C GLU A 17 -4.07 -44.60 -7.90
N GLU A 18 -3.05 -45.44 -8.07
CA GLU A 18 -1.65 -45.02 -8.02
C GLU A 18 -1.28 -44.08 -9.17
N GLU A 19 -1.75 -44.34 -10.40
CA GLU A 19 -1.59 -43.44 -11.54
C GLU A 19 -2.35 -42.11 -11.35
N ALA A 20 -3.56 -42.16 -10.78
CA ALA A 20 -4.32 -40.96 -10.44
C ALA A 20 -3.64 -40.13 -9.35
N GLN A 21 -2.98 -40.76 -8.37
CA GLN A 21 -2.19 -40.06 -7.36
C GLN A 21 -0.91 -39.47 -7.94
N ALA A 22 -0.21 -40.19 -8.82
CA ALA A 22 0.99 -39.71 -9.49
C ALA A 22 0.70 -38.48 -10.39
N THR A 23 -0.39 -38.52 -11.16
CA THR A 23 -0.82 -37.39 -12.00
C THR A 23 -1.28 -36.20 -11.17
N ARG A 24 -2.00 -36.42 -10.05
CA ARG A 24 -2.36 -35.35 -9.11
C ARG A 24 -1.12 -34.70 -8.49
N LYS A 25 -0.12 -35.50 -8.11
CA LYS A 25 1.14 -35.00 -7.55
C LYS A 25 1.91 -34.17 -8.58
N LEU A 26 1.99 -34.64 -9.82
CA LEU A 26 2.65 -33.91 -10.91
C LEU A 26 1.93 -32.60 -11.25
N GLN A 27 0.59 -32.60 -11.27
CA GLN A 27 -0.21 -31.38 -11.43
C GLN A 27 -0.04 -30.41 -10.25
N LEU A 28 0.14 -30.93 -9.03
CA LEU A 28 0.39 -30.11 -7.85
C LEU A 28 1.78 -29.48 -7.91
N GLU A 29 2.79 -30.25 -8.29
CA GLU A 29 4.16 -29.76 -8.49
C GLU A 29 4.22 -28.66 -9.57
N ASP A 30 3.56 -28.84 -10.73
CA ASP A 30 3.48 -27.80 -11.77
C ASP A 30 2.79 -26.52 -11.25
N LYS A 31 1.69 -26.66 -10.50
CA LYS A 31 1.01 -25.50 -9.90
C LYS A 31 1.87 -24.78 -8.87
N ILE A 32 2.64 -25.52 -8.05
CA ILE A 32 3.56 -24.93 -7.07
C ILE A 32 4.66 -24.15 -7.79
N LEU A 33 5.27 -24.74 -8.82
CA LEU A 33 6.31 -24.06 -9.61
C LEU A 33 5.78 -22.78 -10.25
N ARG A 34 4.61 -22.83 -10.89
CA ARG A 34 3.96 -21.64 -11.47
C ARG A 34 3.61 -20.59 -10.42
N TYR A 35 3.19 -21.00 -9.22
CA TYR A 35 2.90 -20.07 -8.13
C TYR A 35 4.15 -19.27 -7.74
N PHE A 36 5.30 -19.92 -7.59
CA PHE A 36 6.54 -19.23 -7.26
C PHE A 36 7.02 -18.34 -8.39
N GLN A 37 6.94 -18.78 -9.64
CA GLN A 37 7.25 -17.94 -10.81
C GLN A 37 6.35 -16.70 -10.86
N ASN A 38 5.04 -16.85 -10.66
CA ASN A 38 4.12 -15.71 -10.60
C ASN A 38 4.46 -14.74 -9.46
N LYS A 39 4.94 -15.26 -8.34
CA LYS A 39 5.35 -14.45 -7.19
C LYS A 39 6.64 -13.68 -7.43
N GLU A 40 7.57 -14.24 -8.20
CA GLU A 40 8.77 -13.52 -8.65
C GLU A 40 8.40 -12.42 -9.64
N ILE A 41 7.56 -12.73 -10.63
CA ILE A 41 7.03 -11.74 -11.57
C ILE A 41 6.28 -10.62 -10.82
N GLU A 42 5.47 -10.95 -9.81
CA GLU A 42 4.78 -9.94 -9.00
C GLU A 42 5.75 -8.99 -8.31
N LYS A 43 6.86 -9.49 -7.78
CA LYS A 43 7.90 -8.65 -7.16
C LYS A 43 8.55 -7.74 -8.19
N GLU A 44 8.99 -8.28 -9.32
CA GLU A 44 9.61 -7.50 -10.40
C GLU A 44 8.66 -6.42 -10.92
N ARG A 45 7.39 -6.78 -11.17
CA ARG A 45 6.35 -5.83 -11.58
C ARG A 45 6.08 -4.77 -10.54
N LYS A 46 6.17 -5.11 -9.25
CA LYS A 46 5.97 -4.13 -8.17
C LYS A 46 7.12 -3.13 -8.12
N GLU A 47 8.35 -3.59 -8.32
CA GLU A 47 9.53 -2.71 -8.41
C GLU A 47 9.48 -1.84 -9.67
N GLU A 48 9.14 -2.43 -10.83
CA GLU A 48 8.93 -1.71 -12.09
C GLU A 48 7.83 -0.64 -11.94
N ASN A 49 6.68 -0.99 -11.35
CA ASN A 49 5.61 -0.03 -11.09
C ASN A 49 6.03 1.08 -10.12
N LYS A 50 6.92 0.79 -9.17
CA LYS A 50 7.43 1.79 -8.24
C LYS A 50 8.34 2.78 -8.97
N LEU A 51 9.28 2.29 -9.77
CA LEU A 51 10.16 3.13 -10.60
C LEU A 51 9.34 3.97 -11.58
N LEU A 52 8.38 3.36 -12.28
CA LEU A 52 7.47 4.08 -13.18
C LEU A 52 6.68 5.16 -12.46
N PHE A 53 6.24 4.89 -11.23
CA PHE A 53 5.54 5.90 -10.44
C PHE A 53 6.47 7.04 -10.05
N GLU A 54 7.69 6.77 -9.62
CA GLU A 54 8.71 7.80 -9.32
C GLU A 54 9.02 8.66 -10.55
N GLU A 55 9.17 8.07 -11.73
CA GLU A 55 9.32 8.80 -12.99
C GLU A 55 8.12 9.69 -13.28
N ILE A 56 6.89 9.16 -13.15
CA ILE A 56 5.65 9.94 -13.33
C ILE A 56 5.59 11.11 -12.33
N GLU A 57 5.99 10.89 -11.07
CA GLU A 57 6.04 11.95 -10.07
C GLU A 57 7.00 13.06 -10.49
N GLN A 58 8.21 12.72 -10.94
CA GLN A 58 9.19 13.70 -11.40
C GLN A 58 8.68 14.52 -12.60
N PHE A 59 8.17 13.84 -13.63
CA PHE A 59 7.63 14.52 -14.81
C PHE A 59 6.43 15.41 -14.49
N PHE A 60 5.60 15.00 -13.53
CA PHE A 60 4.42 15.76 -13.16
C PHE A 60 4.74 16.90 -12.19
N GLU A 61 5.76 16.77 -11.35
CA GLU A 61 6.25 17.85 -10.49
C GLU A 61 6.68 19.06 -11.32
N ASP A 62 7.42 18.82 -12.40
CA ASP A 62 7.85 19.85 -13.38
C ASP A 62 6.70 20.44 -14.21
N SER A 63 5.51 19.82 -14.21
CA SER A 63 4.34 20.32 -14.94
C SER A 63 3.61 21.42 -14.16
N GLU A 64 3.17 22.47 -14.85
CA GLU A 64 2.32 23.53 -14.28
C GLU A 64 0.86 23.08 -14.04
N GLU A 65 0.47 21.89 -14.51
CA GLU A 65 -0.88 21.36 -14.31
C GLU A 65 -1.07 20.69 -12.94
N ASP A 66 -2.15 21.06 -12.24
CA ASP A 66 -2.52 20.45 -10.96
C ASP A 66 -3.15 19.06 -11.10
N ASP A 67 -3.88 18.81 -12.20
CA ASP A 67 -4.65 17.59 -12.46
C ASP A 67 -4.53 17.14 -13.92
N MET A 68 -4.06 15.90 -14.14
CA MET A 68 -4.05 15.23 -15.46
C MET A 68 -5.01 14.04 -15.50
N VAL A 69 -5.79 13.92 -16.58
CA VAL A 69 -6.74 12.82 -16.78
C VAL A 69 -6.47 12.14 -18.13
N LEU A 70 -6.21 10.83 -18.09
CA LEU A 70 -5.99 10.00 -19.27
C LEU A 70 -7.06 8.92 -19.37
N GLN A 71 -7.57 8.64 -20.57
CA GLN A 71 -8.46 7.51 -20.81
C GLN A 71 -7.64 6.25 -21.09
N LEU A 72 -7.94 5.18 -20.38
CA LEU A 72 -7.27 3.89 -20.51
C LEU A 72 -7.95 3.04 -21.60
N PRO A 73 -7.21 2.08 -22.21
CA PRO A 73 -7.76 1.20 -23.25
C PRO A 73 -8.94 0.32 -22.79
N ASN A 74 -9.06 0.08 -21.49
CA ASN A 74 -10.17 -0.66 -20.87
C ASN A 74 -11.44 0.18 -20.66
N GLY A 75 -11.45 1.44 -21.11
CA GLY A 75 -12.56 2.38 -20.92
C GLY A 75 -12.60 3.10 -19.57
N GLU A 76 -11.63 2.83 -18.68
CA GLU A 76 -11.47 3.55 -17.42
C GLU A 76 -10.64 4.84 -17.62
N TYR A 77 -10.50 5.65 -16.57
CA TYR A 77 -9.72 6.89 -16.56
C TYR A 77 -8.61 6.80 -15.50
N ALA A 78 -7.39 7.10 -15.87
CA ALA A 78 -6.30 7.39 -14.95
C ALA A 78 -6.32 8.88 -14.60
N VAL A 79 -6.25 9.19 -13.30
CA VAL A 79 -6.25 10.55 -12.75
C VAL A 79 -4.99 10.71 -11.92
N LEU A 80 -4.17 11.66 -12.35
CA LEU A 80 -2.99 12.13 -11.65
C LEU A 80 -3.31 13.51 -11.08
N SER A 81 -3.15 13.69 -9.77
CA SER A 81 -3.48 14.95 -9.09
C SER A 81 -2.40 15.33 -8.09
N LYS A 82 -2.00 16.60 -8.06
CA LYS A 82 -1.19 17.18 -6.98
C LYS A 82 -2.11 17.46 -5.80
N LYS A 83 -1.86 16.83 -4.66
CA LYS A 83 -2.57 17.13 -3.42
C LYS A 83 -1.61 17.70 -2.40
N ALA A 84 -1.74 19.00 -2.14
CA ALA A 84 -1.16 19.62 -0.97
C ALA A 84 -1.91 19.11 0.27
N TYR A 85 -1.17 18.58 1.25
CA TYR A 85 -1.66 18.36 2.59
C TYR A 85 -0.87 19.21 3.57
N VAL A 86 -1.60 19.87 4.46
CA VAL A 86 -0.99 20.59 5.58
C VAL A 86 -0.71 19.57 6.66
N LYS A 87 0.55 19.49 7.09
CA LYS A 87 0.96 18.65 8.21
C LYS A 87 1.58 19.54 9.27
N ASP A 88 1.03 19.47 10.47
CA ASP A 88 1.61 20.10 11.64
C ASP A 88 2.70 19.18 12.19
N ASN A 89 3.96 19.59 12.03
CA ASN A 89 5.10 18.94 12.66
C ASN A 89 5.34 19.60 14.01
N PHE A 90 5.04 18.86 15.07
CA PHE A 90 5.31 19.30 16.44
C PHE A 90 6.70 18.84 16.89
N ASP A 91 7.59 19.79 17.15
CA ASP A 91 8.93 19.51 17.64
C ASP A 91 8.91 19.20 19.14
N LYS A 92 8.76 17.90 19.44
CA LYS A 92 8.77 17.39 20.81
C LYS A 92 10.13 17.53 21.48
N ASP A 93 11.22 17.54 20.71
CA ASP A 93 12.57 17.60 21.25
C ASP A 93 12.90 19.03 21.70
N ALA A 94 12.53 20.03 20.88
CA ALA A 94 12.66 21.44 21.26
C ALA A 94 11.81 21.78 22.49
N LEU A 95 10.57 21.29 22.56
CA LEU A 95 9.72 21.49 23.74
C LEU A 95 10.28 20.80 25.00
N ALA A 96 10.79 19.57 24.87
CA ALA A 96 11.40 18.84 25.99
C ALA A 96 12.61 19.59 26.56
N GLN A 97 13.44 20.18 25.69
CA GLN A 97 14.60 21.00 26.08
C GLN A 97 14.18 22.28 26.81
N GLU A 98 13.15 22.98 26.33
CA GLU A 98 12.65 24.19 26.99
C GLU A 98 12.05 23.90 28.37
N LEU A 99 11.38 22.77 28.52
CA LEU A 99 10.76 22.34 29.78
C LEU A 99 11.72 21.59 30.71
N LEU A 100 12.94 21.28 30.27
CA LEU A 100 13.92 20.47 30.99
C LEU A 100 13.35 19.10 31.44
N ILE A 101 12.48 18.51 30.63
CA ILE A 101 11.85 17.20 30.88
C ILE A 101 12.35 16.15 29.90
N ALA A 102 12.21 14.88 30.27
CA ALA A 102 12.53 13.79 29.36
C ALA A 102 11.52 13.73 28.21
N LYS A 103 11.99 13.41 27.00
CA LYS A 103 11.14 13.23 25.81
C LYS A 103 9.99 12.24 26.02
N ASP A 104 10.21 11.23 26.86
CA ASP A 104 9.20 10.21 27.17
C ASP A 104 8.00 10.77 27.95
N GLU A 105 8.15 11.91 28.64
CA GLU A 105 7.05 12.63 29.28
C GLU A 105 6.22 13.48 28.31
N LEU A 106 6.59 13.53 27.02
CA LEU A 106 5.86 14.20 25.94
C LEU A 106 5.44 13.21 24.85
N LYS A 107 5.28 11.93 25.20
CA LYS A 107 5.03 10.88 24.22
C LYS A 107 3.56 10.79 23.86
N THR A 108 2.68 10.76 24.85
CA THR A 108 1.26 10.52 24.65
C THR A 108 0.43 11.80 24.74
N PRO A 109 -0.75 11.84 24.09
CA PRO A 109 -1.68 12.96 24.21
C PRO A 109 -2.07 13.28 25.67
N PHE A 110 -2.09 12.26 26.53
CA PHE A 110 -2.47 12.41 27.93
C PHE A 110 -1.39 13.15 28.75
N ASP A 111 -0.11 12.97 28.42
CA ASP A 111 0.98 13.63 29.12
C ASP A 111 0.94 15.14 28.93
N TYR A 112 0.60 15.61 27.72
CA TYR A 112 0.38 17.05 27.46
C TYR A 112 -0.75 17.62 28.32
N SER A 113 -1.83 16.85 28.50
CA SER A 113 -2.97 17.29 29.32
C SER A 113 -2.58 17.43 30.80
N ILE A 114 -1.75 16.51 31.30
CA ILE A 114 -1.23 16.55 32.68
C ILE A 114 -0.29 17.74 32.85
N LEU A 115 0.64 17.94 31.93
CA LEU A 115 1.61 19.05 31.99
C LEU A 115 0.92 20.42 31.88
N THR A 116 -0.16 20.50 31.10
CA THR A 116 -1.00 21.70 31.01
C THR A 116 -1.78 21.94 32.29
N ALA A 117 -2.34 20.88 32.89
CA ALA A 117 -3.03 20.97 34.18
C ALA A 117 -2.10 21.34 35.34
N GLN A 118 -0.82 20.94 35.29
CA GLN A 118 0.21 21.33 36.24
C GLN A 118 0.74 22.76 36.02
N GLY A 119 0.29 23.45 34.96
CA GLY A 119 0.78 24.79 34.60
C GLY A 119 2.21 24.83 34.07
N LYS A 120 2.80 23.66 33.77
CA LYS A 120 4.16 23.55 33.24
C LYS A 120 4.21 23.71 31.72
N LEU A 121 3.14 23.35 31.03
CA LEU A 121 3.00 23.49 29.58
C LEU A 121 1.84 24.46 29.29
N THR A 122 2.08 25.45 28.45
CA THR A 122 1.00 26.34 27.98
C THR A 122 0.69 26.07 26.51
N PRO A 123 -0.57 26.26 26.08
CA PRO A 123 -0.94 26.13 24.67
C PRO A 123 -0.10 27.05 23.74
N ASP A 124 0.34 28.20 24.24
CA ASP A 124 1.20 29.13 23.49
C ASP A 124 2.57 28.51 23.19
N MET A 125 3.16 27.78 24.14
CA MET A 125 4.41 27.04 23.93
C MET A 125 4.25 25.91 22.92
N ILE A 126 3.12 25.19 22.94
CA ILE A 126 2.82 24.15 21.93
C ILE A 126 2.79 24.79 20.53
N SER A 127 2.15 25.95 20.39
CA SER A 127 2.06 26.63 19.10
C SER A 127 3.42 27.07 18.55
N LYS A 128 4.34 27.55 19.41
CA LYS A 128 5.68 27.99 19.02
C LYS A 128 6.55 26.87 18.47
N HIS A 129 6.34 25.65 18.94
CA HIS A 129 7.05 24.45 18.50
C HIS A 129 6.27 23.63 17.46
N THR A 130 5.12 24.14 17.00
CA THR A 130 4.36 23.52 15.92
C THR A 130 4.67 24.23 14.62
N LEU A 131 5.37 23.56 13.71
CA LEU A 131 5.62 24.05 12.37
C LEU A 131 4.55 23.49 11.42
N THR A 132 3.89 24.38 10.70
CA THR A 132 2.96 24.03 9.63
C THR A 132 3.75 23.82 8.34
N GLU A 133 3.90 22.57 7.92
CA GLU A 133 4.51 22.23 6.64
C GLU A 133 3.44 21.88 5.62
N THR A 134 3.50 22.52 4.45
CA THR A 134 2.68 22.16 3.30
C THR A 134 3.47 21.17 2.45
N ILE A 135 3.03 19.91 2.44
CA ILE A 135 3.67 18.87 1.65
C ILE A 135 2.79 18.58 0.44
N VAL A 136 3.33 18.76 -0.76
CA VAL A 136 2.67 18.42 -2.02
C VAL A 136 2.98 16.97 -2.34
N ARG A 137 1.95 16.13 -2.48
CA ARG A 137 2.12 14.73 -2.89
C ARG A 137 1.30 14.43 -4.12
N VAL A 138 1.93 13.75 -5.06
CA VAL A 138 1.30 13.28 -6.29
C VAL A 138 0.49 12.02 -5.98
N ARG A 139 -0.72 11.94 -6.54
CA ARG A 139 -1.60 10.79 -6.40
C ARG A 139 -2.06 10.31 -7.76
N LEU A 140 -1.71 9.07 -8.10
CA LEU A 140 -2.26 8.36 -9.25
C LEU A 140 -3.44 7.49 -8.82
N SER A 141 -4.57 7.59 -9.51
CA SER A 141 -5.77 6.79 -9.22
C SER A 141 -6.51 6.38 -10.49
N ARG A 142 -7.12 5.19 -10.50
CA ARG A 142 -8.01 4.74 -11.58
C ARG A 142 -9.47 4.99 -11.22
N ARG A 143 -10.28 5.44 -12.17
CA ARG A 143 -11.71 5.71 -12.01
C ARG A 143 -12.49 5.20 -13.21
N LYS A 144 -13.64 4.58 -12.96
CA LYS A 144 -14.54 4.07 -14.01
C LYS A 144 -15.29 5.17 -14.77
N THR A 145 -15.45 6.34 -14.15
CA THR A 145 -16.19 7.47 -14.72
C THR A 145 -15.25 8.65 -14.96
N LYS A 146 -15.53 9.43 -16.02
CA LYS A 146 -14.74 10.61 -16.34
C LYS A 146 -14.80 11.60 -15.16
N PRO A 147 -13.66 11.96 -14.55
CA PRO A 147 -13.64 12.93 -13.46
C PRO A 147 -14.11 14.28 -13.98
N ARG A 148 -14.99 14.94 -13.21
CA ARG A 148 -15.31 16.35 -13.45
C ARG A 148 -14.10 17.17 -13.02
N LYS A 149 -13.52 17.95 -13.95
CA LYS A 149 -12.51 18.96 -13.60
C LYS A 149 -13.13 19.86 -12.51
N LYS A 150 -12.42 20.07 -11.40
CA LYS A 150 -12.85 21.06 -10.41
C LYS A 150 -12.85 22.42 -11.11
N LYS A 151 -13.92 23.20 -10.93
CA LYS A 151 -13.92 24.59 -11.36
C LYS A 151 -12.89 25.32 -10.51
N GLU A 152 -11.94 25.99 -11.15
CA GLU A 152 -11.11 26.99 -10.50
C GLU A 152 -12.07 28.03 -9.91
N THR A 153 -12.19 28.05 -8.59
CA THR A 153 -12.76 29.20 -7.89
C THR A 153 -11.68 30.27 -7.89
N LEU A 154 -11.79 31.17 -8.88
CA LEU A 154 -11.17 32.49 -8.91
C LEU A 154 -11.58 33.31 -7.67
#